data_AF-A0A0M2TZH9-F1
#
_entry.id   AF-A0A0M2TZH9-F1
#
_cell.length_a   1.000
_cell.length_b   1.000
_cell.length_c   1.000
_cell.angle_alpha   90.00
_cell.angle_beta   90.00
_cell.angle_gamma   90.00
#
_symmetry.space_group_name_H-M   'P 1'
#
loop_
_entity.id
_entity.type
_entity.pdbx_description
1 polymer ?
#
loop_
_entity_poly.entity_id
_entity_poly.type
_entity_poly.pdbx_seq_one_letter_code
_entity_poly.pdbx_strand_id
1 'polypeptide(L)'
;MRRSNFSLRMLDRSFQLPLTIPDLEYTVEKYGQAAIGGPRRASVGVQGEERALWELLEWLRAPVEILDRRKDTVWWGYLDGVEVAIGAIRVRVTLDGMANRVAVAYAFVEPGSETAGTRATTAWVQDDDSLSTYGTREVLAQLGSATVDQAETARAALLEMMRYPQPQIEVQRALLAGGKKTVAKTAGGSGKLLLRGWWDTLDWTYYAQNAGKEAHEADGNGTQDLGRVSGNQRAAQGFQLVGSGWEAAAVKVKIRKQGTPSDDVIVELCANSSGAPGTVLVSSSAAAAVIPASMNWHTFNFAPLISGGYQYLQPSTTYWLVVRRAGSVNNDNYYVVDVDEGLAYPRGVMRLYNGSSWVARDPDADMNFQVLGGRETTLQIEDIVASNGQFITGIVVEDRSNVISNQYRRGDTTALFEIQELLRSGNNTGRRLLARINRNRELVVSLEPERDSYNAQIYIKRDGAVENQWGDPYYAATCPVGQWALLKDVIPSSLDLGRMADPSMLFIEEAEYDAERDVYTPWARGQDSARSLASRILEG
;
A
#
# COMPACT_ATOMS: atom_id res chain seq x y z
N MET A 1 -28.32 -36.61 -4.82
CA MET A 1 -27.89 -35.25 -5.22
C MET A 1 -28.29 -34.28 -4.11
N ARG A 2 -27.35 -33.88 -3.23
CA ARG A 2 -27.59 -32.73 -2.35
C ARG A 2 -27.51 -31.48 -3.23
N ARG A 3 -28.63 -30.77 -3.45
CA ARG A 3 -28.63 -29.46 -4.10
C ARG A 3 -27.59 -28.57 -3.39
N SER A 4 -26.77 -27.86 -4.16
CA SER A 4 -25.83 -26.89 -3.62
C SER A 4 -26.60 -25.88 -2.75
N ASN A 5 -26.12 -25.67 -1.53
CA ASN A 5 -26.75 -24.81 -0.53
C ASN A 5 -26.49 -23.33 -0.77
N PHE A 6 -25.79 -23.03 -1.86
CA PHE A 6 -25.29 -21.71 -2.20
C PHE A 6 -25.80 -21.34 -3.58
N SER A 7 -26.00 -20.05 -3.81
CA SER A 7 -26.33 -19.50 -5.11
C SER A 7 -25.37 -18.36 -5.47
N LEU A 8 -25.17 -18.14 -6.77
CA LEU A 8 -24.33 -17.06 -7.26
C LEU A 8 -25.17 -15.91 -7.79
N ARG A 9 -24.66 -14.71 -7.60
CA ARG A 9 -25.16 -13.50 -8.26
C ARG A 9 -24.01 -12.82 -8.98
N MET A 10 -24.18 -12.58 -10.28
CA MET A 10 -23.20 -11.89 -11.11
C MET A 10 -23.80 -10.59 -11.65
N LEU A 11 -23.01 -9.52 -11.66
CA LEU A 11 -23.36 -8.24 -12.26
C LEU A 11 -22.48 -8.01 -13.49
N ASP A 12 -22.90 -7.08 -14.34
CA ASP A 12 -22.07 -6.60 -15.43
C ASP A 12 -20.86 -5.81 -14.91
N ARG A 13 -19.91 -5.51 -15.79
CA ARG A 13 -18.70 -4.76 -15.41
C ARG A 13 -19.02 -3.34 -14.93
N SER A 14 -20.16 -2.76 -15.34
CA SER A 14 -20.59 -1.44 -14.85
C SER A 14 -21.20 -1.46 -13.45
N PHE A 15 -21.40 -2.66 -12.86
CA PHE A 15 -22.05 -2.88 -11.58
C PHE A 15 -23.55 -2.51 -11.55
N GLN A 16 -24.16 -2.19 -12.69
CA GLN A 16 -25.53 -1.69 -12.77
C GLN A 16 -26.55 -2.78 -13.04
N LEU A 17 -26.20 -3.75 -13.88
CA LEU A 17 -27.16 -4.72 -14.41
C LEU A 17 -26.77 -6.14 -14.00
N PRO A 18 -27.70 -6.95 -13.46
CA PRO A 18 -27.48 -8.38 -13.31
C PRO A 18 -27.19 -9.04 -14.66
N LEU A 19 -26.14 -9.85 -14.72
CA LEU A 19 -25.88 -10.68 -15.89
C LEU A 19 -26.87 -11.84 -15.93
N THR A 20 -27.33 -12.19 -17.13
CA THR A 20 -28.05 -13.44 -17.34
C THR A 20 -27.02 -14.57 -17.35
N ILE A 21 -26.89 -15.24 -16.20
CA ILE A 21 -26.01 -16.38 -16.00
C ILE A 21 -26.44 -17.52 -16.97
N PRO A 22 -25.53 -18.19 -17.71
CA PRO A 22 -25.90 -19.22 -18.67
C PRO A 22 -26.40 -20.42 -17.86
N ASP A 23 -27.24 -21.25 -18.49
CA ASP A 23 -27.86 -22.40 -17.84
C ASP A 23 -26.84 -23.53 -17.61
N LEU A 24 -26.06 -23.36 -16.54
CA LEU A 24 -25.01 -24.25 -16.06
C LEU A 24 -25.29 -24.65 -14.61
N GLU A 25 -24.76 -25.81 -14.22
CA GLU A 25 -24.76 -26.22 -12.82
C GLU A 25 -23.58 -25.59 -12.09
N TYR A 26 -23.87 -24.74 -11.10
CA TYR A 26 -22.88 -24.07 -10.26
C TYR A 26 -22.76 -24.72 -8.90
N THR A 27 -21.55 -25.14 -8.55
CA THR A 27 -21.22 -25.69 -7.23
C THR A 27 -20.12 -24.86 -6.58
N VAL A 28 -20.47 -24.14 -5.52
CA VAL A 28 -19.47 -23.44 -4.70
C VAL A 28 -18.63 -24.49 -4.00
N GLU A 29 -17.32 -24.50 -4.25
CA GLU A 29 -16.40 -25.46 -3.65
C GLU A 29 -15.88 -24.93 -2.32
N LYS A 30 -15.27 -23.73 -2.35
CA LYS A 30 -14.65 -23.09 -1.19
C LYS A 30 -14.53 -21.59 -1.36
N TYR A 31 -14.50 -20.87 -0.24
CA TYR A 31 -14.20 -19.45 -0.20
C TYR A 31 -13.50 -19.08 1.09
N GLY A 32 -12.72 -18.01 1.08
CA GLY A 32 -12.01 -17.53 2.26
C GLY A 32 -12.09 -16.03 2.47
N GLN A 33 -11.88 -15.64 3.71
CA GLN A 33 -11.79 -14.26 4.16
C GLN A 33 -10.52 -14.05 5.00
N ALA A 34 -10.11 -12.79 5.14
CA ALA A 34 -9.00 -12.36 5.97
C ALA A 34 -9.36 -11.08 6.74
N ALA A 35 -8.81 -10.94 7.95
CA ALA A 35 -8.98 -9.76 8.80
C ALA A 35 -8.51 -8.48 8.10
N ILE A 36 -7.48 -8.59 7.26
CA ILE A 36 -7.05 -7.55 6.31
C ILE A 36 -7.51 -7.95 4.90
N GLY A 37 -8.31 -7.08 4.28
CA GLY A 37 -8.87 -7.21 2.94
C GLY A 37 -10.30 -7.74 2.88
N GLY A 38 -10.72 -8.56 3.85
CA GLY A 38 -12.03 -9.21 3.81
C GLY A 38 -12.02 -10.41 2.86
N PRO A 39 -12.97 -10.55 1.91
CA PRO A 39 -12.98 -11.66 0.95
C PRO A 39 -11.64 -11.81 0.21
N ARG A 40 -11.11 -13.04 0.16
CA ARG A 40 -9.83 -13.33 -0.50
C ARG A 40 -10.02 -14.04 -1.83
N ARG A 41 -10.16 -15.36 -1.78
CA ARG A 41 -10.34 -16.21 -2.96
C ARG A 41 -11.56 -17.09 -2.77
N ALA A 42 -12.24 -17.37 -3.86
CA ALA A 42 -13.29 -18.39 -3.89
C ALA A 42 -13.19 -19.19 -5.19
N SER A 43 -13.66 -20.42 -5.14
CA SER A 43 -13.74 -21.27 -6.32
C SER A 43 -15.10 -21.92 -6.45
N VAL A 44 -15.58 -21.94 -7.70
CA VAL A 44 -16.88 -22.50 -8.06
C VAL A 44 -16.67 -23.44 -9.23
N GLY A 45 -17.06 -24.70 -9.07
CA GLY A 45 -17.14 -25.65 -10.17
C GLY A 45 -18.37 -25.36 -11.04
N VAL A 46 -18.20 -25.45 -12.36
CA VAL A 46 -19.28 -25.30 -13.34
C VAL A 46 -19.35 -26.50 -14.27
N GLN A 47 -20.57 -26.95 -14.60
CA GLN A 47 -20.80 -28.06 -15.52
C GLN A 47 -21.99 -27.76 -16.41
N GLY A 48 -21.93 -28.19 -17.68
CA GLY A 48 -23.05 -28.03 -18.61
C GLY A 48 -22.63 -27.98 -20.07
N GLU A 49 -23.38 -27.22 -20.88
CA GLU A 49 -23.14 -27.09 -22.32
C GLU A 49 -21.79 -26.41 -22.61
N GLU A 50 -21.05 -26.95 -23.58
CA GLU A 50 -19.73 -26.42 -23.96
C GLU A 50 -19.76 -24.94 -24.36
N ARG A 51 -20.75 -24.51 -25.14
CA ARG A 51 -20.87 -23.10 -25.56
C ARG A 51 -21.05 -22.17 -24.37
N ALA A 52 -21.95 -22.51 -23.45
CA ALA A 52 -22.22 -21.75 -22.24
C ALA A 52 -20.96 -21.64 -21.34
N LEU A 53 -20.09 -22.66 -21.33
CA LEU A 53 -18.81 -22.59 -20.60
C LEU A 53 -17.84 -21.59 -21.23
N TRP A 54 -17.81 -21.48 -22.57
CA TRP A 54 -16.97 -20.49 -23.26
C TRP A 54 -17.47 -19.06 -23.06
N GLU A 55 -18.79 -18.84 -22.98
CA GLU A 55 -19.39 -17.53 -22.71
C GLU A 55 -18.93 -16.93 -21.36
N LEU A 56 -18.56 -17.78 -20.38
CA LEU A 56 -18.01 -17.31 -19.09
C LEU A 56 -16.69 -16.53 -19.23
N LEU A 57 -15.90 -16.77 -20.28
CA LEU A 57 -14.67 -16.02 -20.53
C LEU A 57 -14.94 -14.53 -20.78
N GLU A 58 -16.10 -14.21 -21.33
CA GLU A 58 -16.50 -12.83 -21.62
C GLU A 58 -16.80 -12.04 -20.34
N TRP A 59 -16.81 -12.69 -19.18
CA TRP A 59 -17.20 -12.09 -17.90
C TRP A 59 -16.04 -11.87 -16.94
N LEU A 60 -14.79 -12.01 -17.39
CA LEU A 60 -13.63 -11.60 -16.60
C LEU A 60 -13.82 -10.16 -16.09
N ARG A 61 -13.48 -9.92 -14.82
CA ARG A 61 -13.75 -8.72 -14.00
C ARG A 61 -15.20 -8.58 -13.50
N ALA A 62 -16.18 -9.33 -14.00
CA ALA A 62 -17.56 -9.22 -13.53
C ALA A 62 -17.68 -9.38 -12.00
N PRO A 63 -18.44 -8.52 -11.30
CA PRO A 63 -18.70 -8.67 -9.87
C PRO A 63 -19.44 -9.98 -9.59
N VAL A 64 -19.01 -10.69 -8.55
CA VAL A 64 -19.61 -11.94 -8.10
C VAL A 64 -19.90 -11.89 -6.61
N GLU A 65 -21.09 -12.35 -6.23
CA GLU A 65 -21.47 -12.61 -4.84
C GLU A 65 -21.88 -14.06 -4.68
N ILE A 66 -21.46 -14.66 -3.56
CA ILE A 66 -21.93 -15.97 -3.10
C ILE A 66 -22.95 -15.75 -2.01
N LEU A 67 -24.13 -16.35 -2.18
CA LEU A 67 -25.22 -16.30 -1.23
C LEU A 67 -25.45 -17.68 -0.63
N ASP A 68 -25.72 -17.73 0.68
CA ASP A 68 -26.05 -18.95 1.40
C ASP A 68 -27.51 -19.40 1.18
N ARG A 69 -27.96 -20.38 1.99
CA ARG A 69 -29.34 -20.89 1.96
C ARG A 69 -30.38 -19.83 2.36
N ARG A 70 -30.01 -18.90 3.24
CA ARG A 70 -30.86 -17.80 3.72
C ARG A 70 -30.91 -16.63 2.75
N LYS A 71 -30.14 -16.70 1.66
CA LYS A 71 -29.91 -15.60 0.69
C LYS A 71 -29.10 -14.46 1.29
N ASP A 72 -28.33 -14.73 2.33
CA ASP A 72 -27.35 -13.82 2.89
C ASP A 72 -26.04 -13.92 2.10
N THR A 73 -25.44 -12.76 1.80
CA THR A 73 -24.18 -12.72 1.07
C THR A 73 -23.03 -13.08 2.01
N VAL A 74 -22.33 -14.17 1.71
CA VAL A 74 -21.21 -14.70 2.52
C VAL A 74 -19.84 -14.41 1.92
N TRP A 75 -19.79 -14.05 0.63
CA TRP A 75 -18.55 -13.69 -0.07
C TRP A 75 -18.87 -12.75 -1.23
N TRP A 76 -17.98 -11.79 -1.50
CA TRP A 76 -18.11 -10.82 -2.60
C TRP A 76 -16.75 -10.47 -3.21
N GLY A 77 -16.73 -10.25 -4.51
CA GLY A 77 -15.51 -9.97 -5.25
C GLY A 77 -15.76 -9.87 -6.75
N TYR A 78 -14.79 -10.27 -7.55
CA TYR A 78 -14.86 -10.31 -9.00
C TYR A 78 -14.38 -11.66 -9.57
N LEU A 79 -14.79 -11.94 -10.80
CA LEU A 79 -14.31 -13.05 -11.59
C LEU A 79 -12.90 -12.73 -12.13
N ASP A 80 -11.88 -13.33 -11.51
CA ASP A 80 -10.47 -13.15 -11.87
C ASP A 80 -10.06 -14.06 -13.01
N GLY A 81 -10.60 -15.27 -13.05
CA GLY A 81 -10.24 -16.25 -14.06
C GLY A 81 -11.28 -17.33 -14.26
N VAL A 82 -11.21 -17.98 -15.42
CA VAL A 82 -12.09 -19.07 -15.80
C VAL A 82 -11.23 -20.19 -16.37
N GLU A 83 -11.50 -21.41 -15.93
CA GLU A 83 -10.96 -22.64 -16.50
C GLU A 83 -12.09 -23.38 -17.21
N VAL A 84 -11.91 -23.72 -18.48
CA VAL A 84 -12.82 -24.53 -19.27
C VAL A 84 -12.11 -25.83 -19.64
N ALA A 85 -12.72 -26.97 -19.34
CA ALA A 85 -12.20 -28.29 -19.63
C ALA A 85 -13.20 -29.07 -20.51
N ILE A 86 -12.79 -29.34 -21.74
CA ILE A 86 -13.57 -30.07 -22.74
C ILE A 86 -12.70 -31.20 -23.29
N GLY A 87 -13.12 -32.44 -23.03
CA GLY A 87 -12.36 -33.63 -23.41
C GLY A 87 -10.95 -33.63 -22.79
N ALA A 88 -9.93 -33.57 -23.65
CA ALA A 88 -8.51 -33.58 -23.25
C ALA A 88 -7.90 -32.17 -23.14
N ILE A 89 -8.65 -31.12 -23.45
CA ILE A 89 -8.16 -29.75 -23.50
C ILE A 89 -8.69 -28.99 -22.28
N ARG A 90 -7.79 -28.32 -21.58
CA ARG A 90 -8.11 -27.35 -20.53
C ARG A 90 -7.57 -25.99 -20.93
N VAL A 91 -8.44 -24.99 -20.96
CA VAL A 91 -8.07 -23.60 -21.23
C VAL A 91 -8.35 -22.78 -19.98
N ARG A 92 -7.32 -22.10 -19.48
CA ARG A 92 -7.42 -21.16 -18.36
C ARG A 92 -7.17 -19.76 -18.89
N VAL A 93 -8.06 -18.82 -18.60
CA VAL A 93 -7.85 -17.40 -18.87
C VAL A 93 -7.98 -16.65 -17.55
N THR A 94 -6.98 -15.84 -17.20
CA THR A 94 -6.92 -15.09 -15.93
C THR A 94 -6.55 -13.65 -16.18
N LEU A 95 -6.99 -12.75 -15.29
CA LEU A 95 -6.45 -11.40 -15.25
C LEU A 95 -5.00 -11.40 -14.75
N ASP A 96 -4.53 -12.39 -13.99
CA ASP A 96 -3.12 -12.51 -13.61
C ASP A 96 -2.17 -12.42 -14.82
N GLY A 97 -1.13 -11.59 -14.71
CA GLY A 97 -0.16 -11.33 -15.79
C GLY A 97 -0.59 -10.30 -16.83
N MET A 98 -1.85 -9.84 -16.79
CA MET A 98 -2.33 -8.76 -17.65
C MET A 98 -1.92 -7.38 -17.11
N ALA A 99 -1.39 -6.52 -17.99
CA ALA A 99 -1.12 -5.11 -17.73
C ALA A 99 -1.45 -4.29 -18.98
N ASN A 100 -2.31 -3.29 -18.83
CA ASN A 100 -2.76 -2.41 -19.92
C ASN A 100 -2.26 -0.98 -19.79
N ARG A 101 -1.40 -0.71 -18.80
CA ARG A 101 -0.63 0.51 -18.65
C ARG A 101 0.80 0.15 -18.23
N VAL A 102 1.79 0.52 -19.05
CA VAL A 102 3.17 0.04 -18.91
C VAL A 102 4.16 1.20 -18.88
N ALA A 103 5.12 1.13 -17.97
CA ALA A 103 6.33 1.95 -17.95
C ALA A 103 7.55 1.07 -17.67
N VAL A 104 8.74 1.54 -18.07
CA VAL A 104 10.01 0.84 -17.87
C VAL A 104 10.96 1.73 -17.07
N ALA A 105 11.44 1.23 -15.94
CA ALA A 105 12.57 1.80 -15.21
C ALA A 105 13.88 1.19 -15.73
N TYR A 106 14.88 2.02 -16.02
CA TYR A 106 16.14 1.60 -16.62
C TYR A 106 17.32 2.42 -16.09
N ALA A 107 18.53 1.89 -16.23
CA ALA A 107 19.75 2.64 -15.95
C ALA A 107 20.20 3.34 -17.25
N PHE A 108 20.01 4.65 -17.33
CA PHE A 108 20.39 5.43 -18.50
C PHE A 108 21.91 5.45 -18.66
N VAL A 109 22.39 4.98 -19.80
CA VAL A 109 23.80 5.09 -20.21
C VAL A 109 23.83 5.89 -21.50
N GLU A 110 24.61 6.97 -21.50
CA GLU A 110 24.79 7.79 -22.70
C GLU A 110 25.58 6.99 -23.75
N PRO A 111 25.21 7.02 -25.05
CA PRO A 111 25.90 6.28 -26.08
C PRO A 111 27.41 6.58 -26.10
N GLY A 112 28.24 5.56 -25.84
CA GLY A 112 29.71 5.68 -25.84
C GLY A 112 30.35 6.02 -24.48
N SER A 113 29.58 6.05 -23.38
CA SER A 113 30.09 6.29 -22.02
C SER A 113 30.32 5.00 -21.23
N GLU A 114 31.36 4.96 -20.39
CA GLU A 114 31.64 3.89 -19.41
C GLU A 114 31.08 4.21 -18.01
N THR A 115 30.39 5.35 -17.84
CA THR A 115 29.88 5.80 -16.53
C THR A 115 28.71 4.92 -16.06
N ALA A 116 28.63 4.67 -14.74
CA ALA A 116 27.50 4.00 -14.12
C ALA A 116 26.18 4.74 -14.45
N GLY A 117 25.19 3.99 -14.95
CA GLY A 117 23.95 4.60 -15.45
C GLY A 117 23.06 5.18 -14.35
N THR A 118 22.44 6.33 -14.61
CA THR A 118 21.48 6.98 -13.69
C THR A 118 20.10 6.33 -13.85
N ARG A 119 19.37 6.08 -12.75
CA ARG A 119 18.00 5.54 -12.84
C ARG A 119 17.08 6.55 -13.55
N ALA A 120 16.43 6.09 -14.61
CA ALA A 120 15.39 6.81 -15.34
C ALA A 120 14.15 5.92 -15.50
N THR A 121 13.00 6.54 -15.76
CA THR A 121 11.73 5.83 -16.01
C THR A 121 11.07 6.43 -17.25
N THR A 122 10.62 5.59 -18.18
CA THR A 122 9.85 6.05 -19.35
C THR A 122 8.49 6.62 -18.93
N ALA A 123 7.87 7.46 -19.76
CA ALA A 123 6.46 7.79 -19.58
C ALA A 123 5.56 6.53 -19.67
N TRP A 124 4.42 6.55 -18.99
CA TRP A 124 3.40 5.50 -19.08
C TRP A 124 2.72 5.51 -20.46
N VAL A 125 2.51 4.33 -21.03
CA VAL A 125 1.68 4.12 -22.24
C VAL A 125 0.58 3.12 -21.90
N GLN A 126 -0.60 3.28 -22.49
CA GLN A 126 -1.78 2.48 -22.17
C GLN A 126 -2.56 2.04 -23.42
N ASP A 127 -3.38 1.00 -23.25
CA ASP A 127 -4.38 0.54 -24.23
C ASP A 127 -5.79 0.89 -23.70
N ASP A 128 -6.44 1.86 -24.35
CA ASP A 128 -7.71 2.45 -23.86
C ASP A 128 -8.88 1.46 -23.91
N ASP A 129 -8.93 0.58 -24.92
CA ASP A 129 -9.97 -0.44 -25.06
C ASP A 129 -9.88 -1.48 -23.93
N SER A 130 -8.66 -1.95 -23.65
CA SER A 130 -8.40 -2.85 -22.53
C SER A 130 -8.69 -2.20 -21.18
N LEU A 131 -8.29 -0.94 -20.99
CA LEU A 131 -8.56 -0.18 -19.76
C LEU A 131 -10.07 -0.01 -19.54
N SER A 132 -10.83 0.35 -20.57
CA SER A 132 -12.29 0.53 -20.45
C SER A 132 -13.01 -0.79 -20.13
N THR A 133 -12.45 -1.92 -20.56
CA THR A 133 -13.02 -3.25 -20.34
C THR A 133 -12.69 -3.79 -18.96
N TYR A 134 -11.41 -3.79 -18.56
CA TYR A 134 -10.94 -4.49 -17.36
C TYR A 134 -10.59 -3.55 -16.20
N GLY A 135 -10.46 -2.25 -16.46
CA GLY A 135 -9.86 -1.27 -15.56
C GLY A 135 -8.35 -1.17 -15.71
N THR A 136 -7.75 -0.22 -15.02
CA THR A 136 -6.32 0.07 -15.10
C THR A 136 -5.51 -0.99 -14.35
N ARG A 137 -4.58 -1.65 -15.03
CA ARG A 137 -3.57 -2.52 -14.45
C ARG A 137 -2.19 -2.11 -14.93
N GLU A 138 -1.37 -1.70 -13.99
CA GLU A 138 -0.06 -1.13 -14.22
C GLU A 138 1.06 -2.13 -13.99
N VAL A 139 2.11 -1.99 -14.79
CA VAL A 139 3.39 -2.64 -14.52
C VAL A 139 4.53 -1.68 -14.76
N LEU A 140 5.39 -1.53 -13.75
CA LEU A 140 6.67 -0.85 -13.85
C LEU A 140 7.76 -1.91 -14.05
N ALA A 141 8.04 -2.23 -15.32
CA ALA A 141 9.06 -3.22 -15.64
C ALA A 141 10.46 -2.65 -15.42
N GLN A 142 11.41 -3.51 -15.03
CA GLN A 142 12.81 -3.13 -14.89
C GLN A 142 13.60 -3.59 -16.11
N LEU A 143 14.42 -2.69 -16.64
CA LEU A 143 15.42 -2.97 -17.67
C LEU A 143 16.79 -2.61 -17.10
N GLY A 144 17.84 -3.31 -17.56
CA GLY A 144 19.21 -3.00 -17.18
C GLY A 144 19.69 -1.66 -17.75
N SER A 145 20.97 -1.60 -18.09
CA SER A 145 21.52 -0.45 -18.82
C SER A 145 20.89 -0.33 -20.20
N ALA A 146 20.28 0.81 -20.49
CA ALA A 146 19.59 1.05 -21.76
C ALA A 146 19.61 2.53 -22.13
N THR A 147 19.52 2.79 -23.44
CA THR A 147 19.19 4.10 -23.99
C THR A 147 17.68 4.36 -23.87
N VAL A 148 17.26 5.62 -24.02
CA VAL A 148 15.84 6.01 -24.03
C VAL A 148 15.05 5.19 -25.07
N ASP A 149 15.57 5.11 -26.30
CA ASP A 149 14.90 4.41 -27.42
C ASP A 149 14.73 2.90 -27.14
N GLN A 150 15.73 2.27 -26.53
CA GLN A 150 15.65 0.86 -26.13
C GLN A 150 14.58 0.65 -25.06
N ALA A 151 14.51 1.53 -24.06
CA ALA A 151 13.50 1.46 -23.01
C ALA A 151 12.08 1.68 -23.56
N GLU A 152 11.91 2.64 -24.47
CA GLU A 152 10.60 2.90 -25.10
C GLU A 152 10.14 1.77 -26.03
N THR A 153 11.08 1.15 -26.76
CA THR A 153 10.80 -0.04 -27.58
C THR A 153 10.39 -1.23 -26.72
N ALA A 154 11.11 -1.47 -25.62
CA ALA A 154 10.77 -2.53 -24.66
C ALA A 154 9.39 -2.30 -24.03
N ARG A 155 9.08 -1.05 -23.64
CA ARG A 155 7.76 -0.67 -23.13
C ARG A 155 6.64 -1.00 -24.12
N ALA A 156 6.81 -0.66 -25.40
CA ALA A 156 5.80 -0.92 -26.43
C ALA A 156 5.58 -2.43 -26.66
N ALA A 157 6.67 -3.22 -26.72
CA ALA A 157 6.58 -4.67 -26.85
C ALA A 157 5.87 -5.32 -25.65
N LEU A 158 6.17 -4.85 -24.43
CA LEU A 158 5.53 -5.32 -23.21
C LEU A 158 4.02 -5.03 -23.20
N LEU A 159 3.59 -3.84 -23.62
CA LEU A 159 2.17 -3.50 -23.70
C LEU A 159 1.44 -4.42 -24.69
N GLU A 160 2.00 -4.64 -25.88
CA GLU A 160 1.39 -5.51 -26.89
C GLU A 160 1.21 -6.95 -26.38
N MET A 161 2.17 -7.45 -25.59
CA MET A 161 2.11 -8.79 -25.00
C MET A 161 1.14 -8.91 -23.82
N MET A 162 0.95 -7.87 -23.02
CA MET A 162 0.25 -7.95 -21.73
C MET A 162 -1.12 -7.28 -21.69
N ARG A 163 -1.48 -6.49 -22.71
CA ARG A 163 -2.72 -5.69 -22.71
C ARG A 163 -4.00 -6.49 -22.58
N TYR A 164 -4.02 -7.78 -22.89
CA TYR A 164 -5.20 -8.64 -22.74
C TYR A 164 -4.91 -9.88 -21.89
N PRO A 165 -5.92 -10.46 -21.22
CA PRO A 165 -5.80 -11.74 -20.53
C PRO A 165 -5.29 -12.84 -21.47
N GLN A 166 -4.16 -13.46 -21.14
CA GLN A 166 -3.54 -14.47 -21.99
C GLN A 166 -4.08 -15.88 -21.70
N PRO A 167 -4.56 -16.63 -22.72
CA PRO A 167 -5.04 -17.99 -22.52
C PRO A 167 -3.88 -18.96 -22.29
N GLN A 168 -3.97 -19.74 -21.23
CA GLN A 168 -3.09 -20.86 -20.93
C GLN A 168 -3.78 -22.16 -21.33
N ILE A 169 -3.14 -22.92 -22.22
CA ILE A 169 -3.71 -24.17 -22.77
C ILE A 169 -2.91 -25.35 -22.21
N GLU A 170 -3.61 -26.26 -21.54
CA GLU A 170 -3.07 -27.53 -21.07
C GLU A 170 -3.75 -28.67 -21.84
N VAL A 171 -2.94 -29.54 -22.45
CA VAL A 171 -3.43 -30.75 -23.12
C VAL A 171 -3.15 -31.95 -22.22
N GLN A 172 -4.18 -32.46 -21.56
CA GLN A 172 -4.07 -33.65 -20.74
C GLN A 172 -4.14 -34.89 -21.62
N ARG A 173 -3.02 -35.61 -21.75
CA ARG A 173 -3.05 -36.97 -22.26
C ARG A 173 -3.77 -37.85 -21.24
N ALA A 174 -4.81 -38.57 -21.67
CA ALA A 174 -5.45 -39.57 -20.81
C ALA A 174 -4.38 -40.56 -20.29
N LEU A 175 -4.11 -40.53 -18.99
CA LEU A 175 -3.23 -41.50 -18.34
C LEU A 175 -3.91 -42.88 -18.36
N LEU A 176 -3.18 -43.86 -18.88
CA LEU A 176 -3.57 -45.27 -19.00
C LEU A 176 -3.66 -45.93 -17.62
N ALA A 177 -4.81 -45.88 -16.96
CA ALA A 177 -5.13 -46.83 -15.91
C ALA A 177 -5.82 -48.05 -16.54
N GLY A 178 -5.08 -49.13 -16.83
CA GLY A 178 -5.65 -50.47 -17.02
C GLY A 178 -6.39 -50.77 -18.33
N GLY A 179 -5.86 -50.36 -19.49
CA GLY A 179 -6.18 -51.05 -20.77
C GLY A 179 -7.60 -50.93 -21.32
N LYS A 180 -8.43 -49.99 -20.83
CA LYS A 180 -9.70 -49.62 -21.47
C LYS A 180 -9.74 -48.11 -21.72
N LYS A 181 -10.09 -47.71 -22.95
CA LYS A 181 -10.40 -46.32 -23.30
C LYS A 181 -11.66 -45.86 -22.56
N THR A 182 -11.52 -45.41 -21.32
CA THR A 182 -12.51 -44.56 -20.68
C THR A 182 -12.02 -43.13 -20.76
N VAL A 183 -12.19 -42.50 -21.93
CA VAL A 183 -12.54 -41.08 -21.91
C VAL A 183 -13.85 -41.06 -21.15
N ALA A 184 -13.90 -40.40 -19.99
CA ALA A 184 -15.15 -40.19 -19.31
C ALA A 184 -16.09 -39.54 -20.33
N LYS A 185 -17.08 -40.28 -20.82
CA LYS A 185 -18.20 -39.74 -21.60
C LYS A 185 -19.05 -38.96 -20.61
N THR A 186 -18.55 -37.84 -20.13
CA THR A 186 -19.42 -36.82 -19.56
C THR A 186 -20.07 -36.16 -20.76
N ALA A 187 -21.37 -36.32 -20.92
CA ALA A 187 -22.12 -35.58 -21.93
C ALA A 187 -22.18 -34.11 -21.44
N GLY A 188 -21.17 -33.32 -21.80
CA GLY A 188 -21.01 -31.93 -21.36
C GLY A 188 -19.57 -31.58 -21.00
N GLY A 189 -19.26 -30.29 -20.96
CA GLY A 189 -17.99 -29.76 -20.49
C GLY A 189 -18.01 -29.54 -18.98
N SER A 190 -16.82 -29.32 -18.40
CA SER A 190 -16.67 -28.87 -17.01
C SER A 190 -15.77 -27.65 -16.97
N GLY A 191 -15.85 -26.88 -15.89
CA GLY A 191 -15.00 -25.71 -15.72
C GLY A 191 -14.92 -25.26 -14.28
N LYS A 192 -14.20 -24.17 -14.07
CA LYS A 192 -13.97 -23.58 -12.76
C LYS A 192 -13.93 -22.06 -12.86
N LEU A 193 -14.69 -21.38 -12.01
CA LEU A 193 -14.57 -19.95 -11.79
C LEU A 193 -13.56 -19.71 -10.66
N LEU A 194 -12.61 -18.82 -10.92
CA LEU A 194 -11.61 -18.35 -9.97
C LEU A 194 -12.00 -16.93 -9.58
N LEU A 195 -12.39 -16.76 -8.33
CA LEU A 195 -12.89 -15.49 -7.83
C LEU A 195 -11.87 -14.87 -6.87
N ARG A 196 -11.76 -13.54 -6.90
CA ARG A 196 -10.91 -12.76 -5.99
C ARG A 196 -11.69 -11.62 -5.36
N GLY A 197 -11.38 -11.28 -4.12
CA GLY A 197 -11.98 -10.15 -3.43
C GLY A 197 -11.46 -8.82 -3.98
N TRP A 198 -12.25 -7.76 -3.78
CA TRP A 198 -11.92 -6.41 -4.26
C TRP A 198 -10.66 -5.81 -3.66
N TRP A 199 -10.21 -6.31 -2.51
CA TRP A 199 -8.95 -5.87 -1.91
C TRP A 199 -7.74 -6.06 -2.85
N ASP A 200 -7.71 -7.16 -3.61
CA ASP A 200 -6.64 -7.46 -4.56
C ASP A 200 -6.55 -6.42 -5.70
N THR A 201 -7.60 -5.61 -5.96
CA THR A 201 -7.56 -4.59 -7.02
C THR A 201 -6.78 -3.34 -6.62
N LEU A 202 -6.54 -3.12 -5.32
CA LEU A 202 -5.67 -2.05 -4.84
C LEU A 202 -4.20 -2.30 -5.23
N ASP A 203 -3.84 -3.53 -5.60
CA ASP A 203 -2.49 -3.87 -6.07
C ASP A 203 -2.29 -3.58 -7.56
N TRP A 204 -3.35 -3.20 -8.28
CA TRP A 204 -3.32 -3.06 -9.73
C TRP A 204 -2.65 -1.77 -10.21
N THR A 205 -2.43 -0.81 -9.32
CA THR A 205 -1.90 0.52 -9.69
C THR A 205 -0.87 1.00 -8.68
N TYR A 206 0.12 1.74 -9.17
CA TYR A 206 1.15 2.40 -8.38
C TYR A 206 0.62 3.70 -7.78
N TYR A 207 1.04 4.00 -6.56
CA TYR A 207 0.63 5.24 -5.87
C TYR A 207 1.79 6.21 -5.72
N ALA A 208 1.62 7.40 -6.31
CA ALA A 208 2.54 8.51 -6.17
C ALA A 208 1.85 9.68 -5.47
N GLN A 209 2.57 10.32 -4.56
CA GLN A 209 2.15 11.51 -3.85
C GLN A 209 3.34 12.46 -3.75
N ASN A 210 3.27 13.58 -4.46
CA ASN A 210 4.34 14.58 -4.44
C ASN A 210 4.28 15.48 -3.21
N ALA A 211 3.11 15.60 -2.56
CA ALA A 211 2.99 16.33 -1.30
C ALA A 211 3.82 15.67 -0.19
N GLY A 212 4.37 16.47 0.72
CA GLY A 212 5.09 15.98 1.91
C GLY A 212 6.62 15.89 1.77
N LYS A 213 7.19 16.31 0.64
CA LYS A 213 8.64 16.51 0.53
C LYS A 213 8.97 17.69 -0.37
N GLU A 214 9.73 18.64 0.14
CA GLU A 214 10.48 19.64 -0.65
C GLU A 214 11.94 19.57 -0.23
N ALA A 215 12.88 19.47 -1.17
CA ALA A 215 14.26 19.19 -0.80
C ALA A 215 15.28 19.65 -1.84
N HIS A 216 16.49 19.91 -1.35
CA HIS A 216 17.71 20.03 -2.13
C HIS A 216 18.80 19.14 -1.49
N GLU A 217 19.08 18.02 -2.14
CA GLU A 217 19.93 16.93 -1.63
C GLU A 217 21.24 16.75 -2.42
N ALA A 218 21.53 17.64 -3.38
CA ALA A 218 22.75 17.55 -4.17
C ALA A 218 23.97 17.76 -3.27
N ASP A 219 24.95 16.86 -3.32
CA ASP A 219 26.18 17.02 -2.56
C ASP A 219 27.03 18.14 -3.20
N GLY A 220 27.17 19.24 -2.47
CA GLY A 220 28.05 20.35 -2.82
C GLY A 220 29.45 20.20 -2.24
N ASN A 221 30.42 20.93 -2.81
CA ASN A 221 31.78 21.02 -2.26
C ASN A 221 31.94 22.15 -1.22
N GLY A 222 30.87 22.90 -0.92
CA GLY A 222 30.90 24.09 -0.08
C GLY A 222 30.42 23.83 1.35
N THR A 223 30.85 24.67 2.29
CA THR A 223 30.25 24.71 3.63
C THR A 223 29.98 26.14 4.06
N GLN A 224 29.07 26.30 5.01
CA GLN A 224 28.76 27.59 5.61
C GLN A 224 28.83 27.51 7.14
N ASP A 225 29.78 28.27 7.71
CA ASP A 225 29.89 28.49 9.15
C ASP A 225 28.66 29.25 9.67
N LEU A 226 28.13 28.81 10.81
CA LEU A 226 26.93 29.33 11.45
C LEU A 226 27.21 29.77 12.88
N GLY A 227 27.11 31.07 13.12
CA GLY A 227 27.26 31.68 14.43
C GLY A 227 28.70 31.75 14.93
N ARG A 228 29.66 31.76 14.00
CA ARG A 228 31.09 31.91 14.27
C ARG A 228 31.50 33.37 14.48
N VAL A 229 31.06 34.24 13.58
CA VAL A 229 31.34 35.68 13.56
C VAL A 229 30.05 36.47 13.27
N SER A 230 30.11 37.81 13.38
CA SER A 230 28.95 38.66 13.10
C SER A 230 28.39 38.48 11.69
N GLY A 231 29.24 38.23 10.69
CA GLY A 231 28.84 38.07 9.29
C GLY A 231 28.01 36.81 8.98
N ASN A 232 27.94 35.83 9.88
CA ASN A 232 27.29 34.54 9.63
C ASN A 232 26.46 34.04 10.82
N GLN A 233 25.78 34.95 11.54
CA GLN A 233 24.97 34.60 12.72
C GLN A 233 23.86 33.60 12.41
N ARG A 234 23.26 33.70 11.22
CA ARG A 234 22.17 32.87 10.74
C ARG A 234 22.36 32.56 9.26
N ALA A 235 21.95 31.38 8.84
CA ALA A 235 21.84 31.00 7.44
C ALA A 235 20.37 30.75 7.10
N ALA A 236 19.94 31.09 5.90
CA ALA A 236 18.58 30.85 5.46
C ALA A 236 18.53 30.37 4.02
N GLN A 237 17.66 29.42 3.71
CA GLN A 237 17.35 28.99 2.35
C GLN A 237 15.91 29.33 2.02
N GLY A 238 15.70 30.07 0.94
CA GLY A 238 14.37 30.26 0.36
C GLY A 238 13.90 28.97 -0.32
N PHE A 239 12.60 28.69 -0.27
CA PHE A 239 12.01 27.58 -1.00
C PHE A 239 10.55 27.85 -1.36
N GLN A 240 10.04 27.11 -2.35
CA GLN A 240 8.63 27.12 -2.73
C GLN A 240 8.17 25.69 -2.98
N LEU A 241 6.99 25.35 -2.48
CA LEU A 241 6.38 24.06 -2.75
C LEU A 241 5.83 23.99 -4.18
N VAL A 242 5.98 22.82 -4.81
CA VAL A 242 5.41 22.48 -6.12
C VAL A 242 4.15 21.63 -5.97
N GLY A 243 3.14 21.88 -6.81
CA GLY A 243 1.90 21.10 -6.82
C GLY A 243 0.92 21.58 -5.76
N SER A 244 0.66 20.75 -4.75
CA SER A 244 -0.31 21.01 -3.68
C SER A 244 0.38 21.46 -2.37
N GLY A 245 -0.36 22.21 -1.56
CA GLY A 245 0.08 22.60 -0.22
C GLY A 245 -0.10 21.48 0.80
N TRP A 246 0.72 21.49 1.85
CA TRP A 246 0.72 20.46 2.89
C TRP A 246 1.29 20.97 4.22
N GLU A 247 1.05 20.22 5.28
CA GLU A 247 1.49 20.55 6.65
C GLU A 247 2.94 20.08 6.89
N ALA A 248 3.83 21.01 7.26
CA ALA A 248 5.24 20.73 7.52
C ALA A 248 5.48 20.26 8.96
N ALA A 249 5.85 18.98 9.12
CA ALA A 249 6.04 18.36 10.42
C ALA A 249 7.51 18.28 10.85
N ALA A 250 8.45 18.27 9.91
CA ALA A 250 9.87 18.23 10.22
C ALA A 250 10.71 18.91 9.14
N VAL A 251 11.94 19.28 9.51
CA VAL A 251 12.98 19.69 8.57
C VAL A 251 14.25 18.90 8.82
N LYS A 252 14.99 18.59 7.76
CA LYS A 252 16.33 18.02 7.84
C LYS A 252 17.33 19.01 7.26
N VAL A 253 18.43 19.17 7.97
CA VAL A 253 19.56 20.00 7.54
C VAL A 253 20.82 19.15 7.65
N LYS A 254 21.69 19.24 6.66
CA LYS A 254 23.00 18.58 6.70
C LYS A 254 23.95 19.50 7.49
N ILE A 255 24.27 19.10 8.72
CA ILE A 255 24.90 19.96 9.72
C ILE A 255 25.94 19.19 10.54
N ARG A 256 26.97 19.89 11.03
CA ARG A 256 27.91 19.41 12.05
C ARG A 256 28.24 20.50 13.07
N LYS A 257 28.78 20.10 14.21
CA LYS A 257 29.40 21.01 15.19
C LYS A 257 30.90 21.15 14.97
N GLN A 258 31.42 22.33 15.29
CA GLN A 258 32.85 22.63 15.39
C GLN A 258 33.16 23.01 16.84
N GLY A 259 34.19 22.38 17.42
CA GLY A 259 34.52 22.55 18.84
C GLY A 259 33.48 21.89 19.75
N THR A 260 33.21 22.51 20.89
CA THR A 260 32.28 22.05 21.93
C THR A 260 31.23 23.13 22.24
N PRO A 261 30.34 23.50 21.31
CA PRO A 261 29.25 24.41 21.59
C PRO A 261 28.35 23.84 22.69
N SER A 262 27.90 24.69 23.61
CA SER A 262 27.02 24.32 24.71
C SER A 262 25.57 24.77 24.49
N ASP A 263 25.32 25.56 23.45
CA ASP A 263 24.02 26.10 23.09
C ASP A 263 23.36 25.33 21.94
N ASP A 264 22.03 25.34 21.91
CA ASP A 264 21.24 24.62 20.91
C ASP A 264 21.38 25.19 19.49
N VAL A 265 21.14 24.34 18.50
CA VAL A 265 20.80 24.77 17.14
C VAL A 265 19.28 24.94 17.07
N ILE A 266 18.83 26.04 16.46
CA ILE A 266 17.43 26.35 16.24
C ILE A 266 17.17 26.44 14.74
N VAL A 267 16.11 25.77 14.30
CA VAL A 267 15.55 25.90 12.96
C VAL A 267 14.20 26.59 13.02
N GLU A 268 13.95 27.49 12.08
CA GLU A 268 12.74 28.29 12.00
C GLU A 268 12.22 28.24 10.55
N LEU A 269 10.94 27.92 10.37
CA LEU A 269 10.24 28.22 9.12
C LEU A 269 9.67 29.62 9.21
N CYS A 270 9.99 30.47 8.25
CA CYS A 270 9.59 31.87 8.23
C CYS A 270 8.79 32.20 6.97
N ALA A 271 7.86 33.14 7.10
CA ALA A 271 7.23 33.79 5.95
C ALA A 271 8.24 34.63 5.18
N ASN A 272 7.99 34.83 3.89
CA ASN A 272 8.78 35.77 3.09
C ASN A 272 8.45 37.23 3.44
N SER A 273 9.49 38.05 3.56
CA SER A 273 9.41 39.50 3.66
C SER A 273 10.32 40.12 2.60
N SER A 274 9.75 40.44 1.44
CA SER A 274 10.44 41.11 0.33
C SER A 274 11.74 40.41 -0.14
N GLY A 275 11.75 39.07 -0.18
CA GLY A 275 12.92 38.31 -0.64
C GLY A 275 13.94 38.00 0.46
N ALA A 276 13.53 38.10 1.73
CA ALA A 276 14.29 37.69 2.90
C ALA A 276 13.39 37.02 3.96
N PRO A 277 13.96 36.29 4.94
CA PRO A 277 13.19 35.75 6.06
C PRO A 277 12.48 36.83 6.87
N GLY A 278 11.17 36.68 7.06
CA GLY A 278 10.29 37.53 7.85
C GLY A 278 9.84 36.87 9.15
N THR A 279 8.53 36.93 9.43
CA THR A 279 7.92 36.36 10.65
C THR A 279 8.15 34.85 10.76
N VAL A 280 8.56 34.37 11.93
CA VAL A 280 8.67 32.94 12.25
C VAL A 280 7.27 32.34 12.35
N LEU A 281 7.03 31.28 11.59
CA LEU A 281 5.78 30.51 11.56
C LEU A 281 5.83 29.36 12.56
N VAL A 282 6.92 28.59 12.55
CA VAL A 282 7.17 27.48 13.48
C VAL A 282 8.68 27.31 13.68
N SER A 283 9.08 26.78 14.84
CA SER A 283 10.49 26.55 15.17
C SER A 283 10.69 25.24 15.92
N SER A 284 11.92 24.73 15.87
CA SER A 284 12.38 23.56 16.62
C SER A 284 13.83 23.76 17.03
N SER A 285 14.25 23.13 18.12
CA SER A 285 15.63 23.20 18.61
C SER A 285 16.22 21.80 18.84
N ALA A 286 17.53 21.70 18.68
CA ALA A 286 18.30 20.50 18.98
C ALA A 286 19.53 20.86 19.82
N ALA A 287 19.74 20.10 20.90
CA ALA A 287 20.89 20.27 21.77
C ALA A 287 22.20 19.97 21.03
N ALA A 288 23.27 20.69 21.37
CA ALA A 288 24.61 20.49 20.81
C ALA A 288 25.11 19.03 20.92
N ALA A 289 24.65 18.29 21.93
CA ALA A 289 25.01 16.90 22.18
C ALA A 289 24.58 15.96 21.04
N VAL A 290 23.41 16.21 20.42
CA VAL A 290 22.85 15.35 19.35
C VAL A 290 23.33 15.75 17.96
N ILE A 291 23.97 16.92 17.83
CA ILE A 291 24.56 17.37 16.57
C ILE A 291 25.88 16.61 16.34
N PRO A 292 26.06 15.98 15.16
CA PRO A 292 27.24 15.18 14.86
C PRO A 292 28.49 16.04 14.67
N ALA A 293 29.67 15.46 14.90
CA ALA A 293 30.96 16.12 14.66
C ALA A 293 31.38 16.07 13.18
N SER A 294 30.91 15.06 12.44
CA SER A 294 31.04 14.95 10.99
C SER A 294 29.77 15.46 10.29
N MET A 295 29.92 15.95 9.06
CA MET A 295 28.78 16.44 8.26
C MET A 295 27.78 15.31 8.03
N ASN A 296 26.55 15.47 8.53
CA ASN A 296 25.48 14.49 8.37
C ASN A 296 24.10 15.15 8.47
N TRP A 297 23.07 14.48 7.96
CA TRP A 297 21.68 14.92 8.10
C TRP A 297 21.22 14.82 9.55
N HIS A 298 20.67 15.92 10.07
CA HIS A 298 19.96 15.95 11.35
C HIS A 298 18.51 16.35 11.14
N THR A 299 17.59 15.68 11.82
CA THR A 299 16.14 15.92 11.74
C THR A 299 15.67 16.76 12.91
N PHE A 300 15.00 17.87 12.63
CA PHE A 300 14.31 18.71 13.58
C PHE A 300 12.81 18.52 13.42
N ASN A 301 12.15 18.00 14.45
CA ASN A 301 10.70 17.80 14.46
C ASN A 301 10.01 19.04 15.02
N PHE A 302 8.95 19.50 14.36
CA PHE A 302 8.10 20.55 14.89
C PHE A 302 7.07 19.98 15.86
N ALA A 303 6.66 20.79 16.83
CA ALA A 303 5.52 20.45 17.66
C ALA A 303 4.22 20.69 16.87
N PRO A 304 3.16 19.88 17.07
CA PRO A 304 1.84 20.19 16.56
C PRO A 304 1.35 21.56 17.05
N LEU A 305 0.59 22.26 16.23
CA LEU A 305 -0.02 23.53 16.59
C LEU A 305 -1.13 23.31 17.64
N ILE A 306 -1.41 24.34 18.45
CA ILE A 306 -2.51 24.30 19.45
C ILE A 306 -3.87 24.08 18.77
N SER A 307 -4.02 24.56 17.53
CA SER A 307 -5.20 24.35 16.69
C SER A 307 -5.33 22.92 16.14
N GLY A 308 -4.36 22.03 16.43
CA GLY A 308 -4.19 20.75 15.76
C GLY A 308 -3.39 20.88 14.46
N GLY A 309 -2.79 19.76 14.02
CA GLY A 309 -1.98 19.67 12.80
C GLY A 309 -0.61 20.34 12.90
N TYR A 310 0.04 20.56 11.75
CA TYR A 310 1.30 21.31 11.64
C TYR A 310 1.16 22.55 10.76
N GLN A 311 2.24 23.31 10.62
CA GLN A 311 2.25 24.52 9.81
C GLN A 311 1.92 24.20 8.33
N TYR A 312 0.73 24.62 7.88
CA TYR A 312 0.35 24.49 6.48
C TYR A 312 1.16 25.44 5.60
N LEU A 313 1.76 24.90 4.54
CA LEU A 313 2.54 25.64 3.55
C LEU A 313 1.77 25.65 2.22
N GLN A 314 1.56 26.84 1.66
CA GLN A 314 0.86 27.03 0.39
C GLN A 314 1.82 26.78 -0.80
N PRO A 315 1.33 26.19 -1.90
CA PRO A 315 2.13 26.05 -3.11
C PRO A 315 2.45 27.41 -3.72
N SER A 316 3.55 27.49 -4.48
CA SER A 316 4.01 28.74 -5.14
C SER A 316 4.19 29.96 -4.21
N THR A 317 4.27 29.74 -2.90
CA THR A 317 4.55 30.78 -1.90
C THR A 317 5.98 30.60 -1.41
N THR A 318 6.76 31.69 -1.38
CA THR A 318 8.13 31.65 -0.84
C THR A 318 8.08 31.55 0.68
N TYR A 319 8.74 30.52 1.20
CA TYR A 319 9.04 30.34 2.61
C TYR A 319 10.57 30.32 2.79
N TRP A 320 11.00 30.50 4.03
CA TRP A 320 12.41 30.50 4.38
C TRP A 320 12.67 29.49 5.48
N LEU A 321 13.65 28.62 5.28
CA LEU A 321 14.22 27.80 6.34
C LEU A 321 15.42 28.53 6.91
N VAL A 322 15.30 29.05 8.13
CA VAL A 322 16.39 29.71 8.86
C VAL A 322 17.01 28.72 9.83
N VAL A 323 18.34 28.63 9.82
CA VAL A 323 19.14 27.89 10.80
C VAL A 323 19.97 28.90 11.56
N ARG A 324 19.98 28.80 12.88
CA ARG A 324 20.79 29.63 13.76
C ARG A 324 21.20 28.87 15.00
N ARG A 325 22.22 29.36 15.68
CA ARG A 325 22.51 28.94 17.04
C ARG A 325 21.69 29.76 18.05
N ALA A 326 21.52 29.21 19.26
CA ALA A 326 20.77 29.87 20.31
C ALA A 326 21.59 30.93 21.06
N GLY A 327 22.91 30.73 21.19
CA GLY A 327 23.83 31.63 21.91
C GLY A 327 24.47 32.71 21.04
N SER A 328 25.24 33.59 21.69
CA SER A 328 26.01 34.67 21.06
C SER A 328 27.23 34.14 20.32
N VAL A 329 27.56 34.74 19.15
CA VAL A 329 28.68 34.35 18.25
C VAL A 329 29.96 33.90 18.98
N ASN A 330 30.58 32.83 18.50
CA ASN A 330 31.75 32.22 19.12
C ASN A 330 32.66 31.62 18.05
N ASN A 331 33.91 32.09 17.99
CA ASN A 331 34.84 31.73 16.92
C ASN A 331 35.41 30.30 17.06
N ASP A 332 35.35 29.70 18.24
CA ASP A 332 35.90 28.37 18.53
C ASP A 332 34.81 27.30 18.57
N ASN A 333 33.59 27.68 18.93
CA ASN A 333 32.46 26.78 19.16
C ASN A 333 31.25 27.23 18.35
N TYR A 334 31.05 26.62 17.18
CA TYR A 334 30.02 27.02 16.22
C TYR A 334 29.50 25.81 15.43
N TYR A 335 28.54 26.04 14.54
CA TYR A 335 27.94 25.00 13.71
C TYR A 335 28.26 25.22 12.24
N VAL A 336 28.20 24.17 11.42
CA VAL A 336 28.51 24.26 9.99
C VAL A 336 27.43 23.51 9.22
N VAL A 337 26.85 24.15 8.21
CA VAL A 337 25.89 23.53 7.28
C VAL A 337 26.55 23.25 5.94
N ASP A 338 26.07 22.22 5.26
CA ASP A 338 26.50 21.88 3.90
C ASP A 338 25.79 22.76 2.86
N VAL A 339 26.53 23.17 1.83
CA VAL A 339 26.00 24.00 0.75
C VAL A 339 26.50 23.55 -0.63
N ASP A 340 25.64 23.72 -1.63
CA ASP A 340 25.92 23.50 -3.05
C ASP A 340 26.19 24.82 -3.77
N GLU A 341 27.46 25.06 -4.12
CA GLU A 341 27.90 26.22 -4.91
C GLU A 341 27.58 26.05 -6.42
N GLY A 342 27.01 24.91 -6.83
CA GLY A 342 26.52 24.66 -8.18
C GLY A 342 25.16 25.32 -8.50
N LEU A 343 24.47 25.88 -7.50
CA LEU A 343 23.18 26.58 -7.63
C LEU A 343 22.10 25.73 -8.33
N ALA A 344 22.01 24.45 -7.96
CA ALA A 344 21.08 23.52 -8.59
C ALA A 344 19.64 23.62 -8.07
N TYR A 345 19.33 24.48 -7.08
CA TYR A 345 17.97 24.66 -6.57
C TYR A 345 17.29 25.94 -7.13
N PRO A 346 16.38 25.83 -8.11
CA PRO A 346 15.87 27.00 -8.83
C PRO A 346 14.78 27.80 -8.11
N ARG A 347 14.25 27.30 -6.98
CA ARG A 347 13.04 27.84 -6.32
C ARG A 347 13.34 28.62 -5.04
N GLY A 348 14.55 29.12 -4.91
CA GLY A 348 14.96 29.92 -3.78
C GLY A 348 16.41 30.35 -3.88
N VAL A 349 16.86 31.06 -2.86
CA VAL A 349 18.23 31.54 -2.75
C VAL A 349 18.68 31.44 -1.30
N MET A 350 19.99 31.30 -1.08
CA MET A 350 20.56 31.36 0.26
C MET A 350 20.83 32.80 0.69
N ARG A 351 20.61 33.09 1.98
CA ARG A 351 20.94 34.37 2.62
C ARG A 351 21.63 34.15 3.96
N LEU A 352 22.54 35.06 4.31
CA LEU A 352 23.19 35.11 5.62
C LEU A 352 22.74 36.34 6.39
N TYR A 353 22.51 36.18 7.69
CA TYR A 353 22.27 37.32 8.58
C TYR A 353 23.59 37.78 9.21
N ASN A 354 23.97 39.02 8.90
CA ASN A 354 25.23 39.61 9.37
C ASN A 354 25.13 40.37 10.71
N GLY A 355 24.03 40.17 11.44
CA GLY A 355 23.72 40.93 12.67
C GLY A 355 22.93 42.22 12.44
N SER A 356 22.68 42.62 11.19
CA SER A 356 21.88 43.80 10.85
C SER A 356 20.93 43.57 9.68
N SER A 357 21.36 42.82 8.67
CA SER A 357 20.60 42.57 7.44
C SER A 357 20.83 41.16 6.90
N TRP A 358 19.86 40.68 6.12
CA TRP A 358 20.03 39.50 5.28
C TRP A 358 20.79 39.89 4.02
N VAL A 359 21.94 39.27 3.79
CA VAL A 359 22.81 39.49 2.62
C VAL A 359 23.00 38.20 1.84
N ALA A 360 23.38 38.29 0.57
CA ALA A 360 23.77 37.11 -0.20
C ALA A 360 25.06 36.50 0.36
N ARG A 361 25.23 35.19 0.21
CA ARG A 361 26.50 34.51 0.45
C ARG A 361 27.44 34.79 -0.74
N ASP A 362 28.75 34.83 -0.48
CA ASP A 362 29.78 34.87 -1.52
C ASP A 362 30.83 33.78 -1.23
N PRO A 363 31.10 32.85 -2.16
CA PRO A 363 30.36 32.63 -3.41
C PRO A 363 28.90 32.23 -3.14
N ASP A 364 28.02 32.43 -4.12
CA ASP A 364 26.61 32.05 -3.99
C ASP A 364 26.45 30.53 -3.88
N ALA A 365 25.44 30.07 -3.14
CA ALA A 365 25.20 28.65 -2.93
C ALA A 365 23.74 28.37 -2.53
N ASP A 366 23.32 27.11 -2.61
CA ASP A 366 22.09 26.60 -2.02
C ASP A 366 22.39 25.75 -0.79
N MET A 367 21.68 25.98 0.31
CA MET A 367 21.84 25.13 1.50
C MET A 367 21.17 23.77 1.29
N ASN A 368 21.80 22.68 1.74
CA ASN A 368 21.16 21.36 1.73
C ASN A 368 20.04 21.27 2.76
N PHE A 369 18.83 20.97 2.30
CA PHE A 369 17.65 20.88 3.17
C PHE A 369 16.63 19.84 2.70
N GLN A 370 15.78 19.40 3.63
CA GLN A 370 14.53 18.70 3.35
C GLN A 370 13.45 19.27 4.26
N VAL A 371 12.31 19.68 3.72
CA VAL A 371 11.08 19.93 4.47
C VAL A 371 10.20 18.71 4.28
N LEU A 372 9.75 18.12 5.38
CA LEU A 372 8.98 16.88 5.40
C LEU A 372 7.57 17.17 5.92
N GLY A 373 6.58 16.63 5.22
CA GLY A 373 5.20 16.71 5.61
C GLY A 373 4.85 15.74 6.73
N GLY A 374 3.75 16.03 7.42
CA GLY A 374 3.13 15.09 8.34
C GLY A 374 1.63 15.05 8.09
N ARG A 375 1.10 13.83 7.91
CA ARG A 375 -0.33 13.57 7.81
C ARG A 375 -0.67 12.30 8.55
N GLU A 376 -1.88 12.23 9.09
CA GLU A 376 -2.34 11.04 9.79
C GLU A 376 -2.39 9.81 8.86
N THR A 377 -1.99 8.63 9.34
CA THR A 377 -1.90 7.44 8.48
C THR A 377 -3.26 6.99 7.95
N THR A 378 -4.36 7.12 8.72
CA THR A 378 -5.70 6.82 8.18
C THR A 378 -6.15 7.80 7.09
N LEU A 379 -5.81 9.09 7.21
CA LEU A 379 -6.07 10.07 6.15
C LEU A 379 -5.23 9.78 4.90
N GLN A 380 -4.00 9.28 5.06
CA GLN A 380 -3.21 8.81 3.92
C GLN A 380 -3.87 7.60 3.23
N ILE A 381 -4.46 6.66 3.99
CA ILE A 381 -5.23 5.54 3.41
C ILE A 381 -6.45 6.08 2.63
N GLU A 382 -7.16 7.08 3.15
CA GLU A 382 -8.25 7.74 2.42
C GLU A 382 -7.77 8.33 1.08
N ASP A 383 -6.66 9.05 1.08
CA ASP A 383 -6.08 9.66 -0.13
C ASP A 383 -5.67 8.59 -1.17
N ILE A 384 -5.10 7.46 -0.72
CA ILE A 384 -4.71 6.34 -1.59
C ILE A 384 -5.94 5.70 -2.23
N VAL A 385 -6.97 5.37 -1.44
CA VAL A 385 -8.19 4.74 -1.95
C VAL A 385 -8.94 5.67 -2.90
N ALA A 386 -9.00 6.96 -2.60
CA ALA A 386 -9.62 7.94 -3.50
C ALA A 386 -8.90 8.04 -4.86
N SER A 387 -7.58 7.84 -4.88
CA SER A 387 -6.75 7.95 -6.09
C SER A 387 -6.69 6.66 -6.90
N ASN A 388 -6.60 5.50 -6.23
CA ASN A 388 -6.26 4.21 -6.85
C ASN A 388 -7.35 3.12 -6.65
N GLY A 389 -8.39 3.40 -5.85
CA GLY A 389 -9.51 2.50 -5.59
C GLY A 389 -10.55 2.51 -6.71
N GLN A 390 -10.16 2.24 -7.96
CA GLN A 390 -11.03 2.37 -9.15
C GLN A 390 -12.35 1.56 -9.11
N PHE A 391 -12.45 0.55 -8.25
CA PHE A 391 -13.68 -0.25 -8.04
C PHE A 391 -14.25 -0.13 -6.62
N ILE A 392 -13.58 0.62 -5.76
CA ILE A 392 -13.95 0.88 -4.37
C ILE A 392 -14.82 2.13 -4.37
N THR A 393 -15.97 2.07 -3.71
CA THR A 393 -16.98 3.15 -3.73
C THR A 393 -16.72 4.23 -2.70
N GLY A 394 -15.94 3.91 -1.66
CA GLY A 394 -15.59 4.84 -0.60
C GLY A 394 -14.76 4.18 0.50
N ILE A 395 -14.52 4.96 1.54
CA ILE A 395 -13.80 4.54 2.74
C ILE A 395 -14.57 5.00 3.98
N VAL A 396 -14.64 4.13 4.97
CA VAL A 396 -15.21 4.41 6.29
C VAL A 396 -14.12 4.15 7.31
N VAL A 397 -13.67 5.22 7.96
CA VAL A 397 -12.73 5.13 9.09
C VAL A 397 -13.53 5.12 10.37
N GLU A 398 -13.71 3.94 10.96
CA GLU A 398 -14.39 3.76 12.25
C GLU A 398 -13.52 4.32 13.39
N ASP A 399 -12.20 4.11 13.29
CA ASP A 399 -11.22 4.55 14.29
C ASP A 399 -10.03 5.25 13.63
N ARG A 400 -9.70 6.46 14.11
CA ARG A 400 -8.50 7.20 13.69
C ARG A 400 -7.24 6.59 14.32
N SER A 401 -6.15 6.53 13.55
CA SER A 401 -4.85 6.05 14.03
C SER A 401 -4.20 7.01 15.03
N ASN A 402 -4.39 8.32 14.83
CA ASN A 402 -3.63 9.39 15.49
C ASN A 402 -2.11 9.25 15.35
N VAL A 403 -1.62 8.51 14.34
CA VAL A 403 -0.20 8.37 14.02
C VAL A 403 0.09 9.27 12.83
N ILE A 404 1.10 10.12 12.96
CA ILE A 404 1.54 11.01 11.88
C ILE A 404 2.76 10.39 11.20
N SER A 405 2.73 10.34 9.87
CA SER A 405 3.89 10.00 9.05
C SER A 405 3.96 10.91 7.83
N ASN A 406 5.07 10.85 7.09
CA ASN A 406 5.21 11.59 5.85
C ASN A 406 4.30 10.98 4.77
N GLN A 407 3.52 11.81 4.09
CA GLN A 407 2.61 11.43 3.01
C GLN A 407 3.27 11.31 1.63
N TYR A 408 4.52 11.75 1.47
CA TYR A 408 5.25 11.66 0.21
C TYR A 408 5.41 10.19 -0.22
N ARG A 409 5.10 9.92 -1.49
CA ARG A 409 5.28 8.61 -2.14
C ARG A 409 5.84 8.81 -3.54
N ARG A 410 6.88 8.05 -3.86
CA ARG A 410 7.59 8.20 -5.14
C ARG A 410 6.85 7.61 -6.34
N GLY A 411 5.90 6.70 -6.13
CA GLY A 411 5.25 5.95 -7.22
C GLY A 411 5.96 4.66 -7.63
N ASP A 412 6.86 4.15 -6.80
CA ASP A 412 7.60 2.90 -7.08
C ASP A 412 6.88 1.65 -6.50
N THR A 413 5.82 1.83 -5.73
CA THR A 413 5.08 0.82 -4.96
C THR A 413 3.58 0.88 -5.27
N THR A 414 2.88 -0.23 -5.10
CA THR A 414 1.43 -0.32 -5.36
C THR A 414 0.61 0.34 -4.25
N ALA A 415 -0.60 0.77 -4.58
CA ALA A 415 -1.52 1.33 -3.58
C ALA A 415 -1.81 0.34 -2.44
N LEU A 416 -1.93 -0.96 -2.75
CA LEU A 416 -2.10 -2.00 -1.73
C LEU A 416 -0.91 -2.06 -0.77
N PHE A 417 0.33 -2.07 -1.30
CA PHE A 417 1.53 -2.13 -0.48
C PHE A 417 1.58 -0.94 0.50
N GLU A 418 1.31 0.27 0.00
CA GLU A 418 1.30 1.47 0.83
C GLU A 418 0.22 1.45 1.92
N ILE A 419 -0.98 0.96 1.60
CA ILE A 419 -2.04 0.78 2.60
C ILE A 419 -1.61 -0.24 3.66
N GLN A 420 -0.98 -1.35 3.27
CA GLN A 420 -0.53 -2.37 4.21
C GLN A 420 0.54 -1.83 5.17
N GLU A 421 1.50 -1.06 4.68
CA GLU A 421 2.50 -0.40 5.53
C GLU A 421 1.87 0.59 6.52
N LEU A 422 0.87 1.36 6.07
CA LEU A 422 0.13 2.27 6.94
C LEU A 422 -0.73 1.54 7.99
N LEU A 423 -1.30 0.38 7.66
CA LEU A 423 -2.04 -0.44 8.64
C LEU A 423 -1.08 -1.08 9.66
N ARG A 424 0.12 -1.47 9.23
CA ARG A 424 1.18 -2.03 10.09
C ARG A 424 1.67 -1.02 11.13
N SER A 425 1.59 0.29 10.86
CA SER A 425 1.97 1.30 11.87
C SER A 425 1.08 1.27 13.12
N GLY A 426 -0.14 0.74 13.01
CA GLY A 426 -1.13 0.75 14.09
C GLY A 426 -1.54 2.17 14.48
N ASN A 427 -2.07 2.29 15.70
CA ASN A 427 -2.43 3.56 16.32
C ASN A 427 -1.38 4.05 17.33
N ASN A 428 -1.60 5.23 17.90
CA ASN A 428 -0.73 5.83 18.92
C ASN A 428 -0.62 5.04 20.25
N THR A 429 -1.48 4.04 20.48
CA THR A 429 -1.41 3.13 21.64
C THR A 429 -0.78 1.78 21.29
N GLY A 430 -0.28 1.59 20.07
CA GLY A 430 0.31 0.35 19.59
C GLY A 430 -0.71 -0.74 19.23
N ARG A 431 -2.00 -0.41 19.18
CA ARG A 431 -3.05 -1.32 18.68
C ARG A 431 -2.99 -1.39 17.17
N ARG A 432 -3.14 -2.59 16.64
CA ARG A 432 -3.15 -2.87 15.20
C ARG A 432 -4.42 -2.32 14.55
N LEU A 433 -4.27 -1.80 13.34
CA LEU A 433 -5.38 -1.45 12.45
C LEU A 433 -5.73 -2.64 11.56
N LEU A 434 -7.03 -2.88 11.39
CA LEU A 434 -7.59 -3.81 10.44
C LEU A 434 -8.29 -3.03 9.33
N ALA A 435 -8.40 -3.65 8.16
CA ALA A 435 -9.12 -3.04 7.05
C ALA A 435 -9.84 -4.12 6.25
N ARG A 436 -11.09 -3.93 5.89
CA ARG A 436 -11.88 -4.91 5.11
C ARG A 436 -12.70 -4.22 4.05
N ILE A 437 -12.83 -4.83 2.88
CA ILE A 437 -13.81 -4.35 1.89
C ILE A 437 -15.17 -4.93 2.23
N ASN A 438 -16.15 -4.08 2.53
CA ASN A 438 -17.52 -4.52 2.77
C ASN A 438 -18.26 -4.84 1.44
N ARG A 439 -19.49 -5.38 1.53
CA ARG A 439 -20.30 -5.73 0.36
C ARG A 439 -20.58 -4.53 -0.57
N ASN A 440 -20.70 -3.33 -0.01
CA ASN A 440 -20.93 -2.09 -0.77
C ASN A 440 -19.67 -1.60 -1.51
N ARG A 441 -18.55 -2.34 -1.40
CA ARG A 441 -17.22 -2.00 -1.90
C ARG A 441 -16.62 -0.77 -1.21
N GLU A 442 -16.96 -0.55 0.05
CA GLU A 442 -16.31 0.47 0.88
C GLU A 442 -15.18 -0.19 1.68
N LEU A 443 -14.03 0.48 1.74
CA LEU A 443 -12.95 0.07 2.64
C LEU A 443 -13.30 0.52 4.06
N VAL A 444 -13.48 -0.42 4.97
CA VAL A 444 -13.72 -0.12 6.38
C VAL A 444 -12.43 -0.32 7.14
N VAL A 445 -11.91 0.74 7.75
CA VAL A 445 -10.72 0.73 8.61
C VAL A 445 -11.18 0.81 10.07
N SER A 446 -10.75 -0.16 10.88
CA SER A 446 -11.15 -0.27 12.29
C SER A 446 -9.98 -0.72 13.14
N LEU A 447 -10.03 -0.47 14.45
CA LEU A 447 -9.06 -1.08 15.36
C LEU A 447 -9.32 -2.58 15.50
N GLU A 448 -8.25 -3.32 15.74
CA GLU A 448 -8.36 -4.71 16.17
C GLU A 448 -9.15 -4.78 17.49
N PRO A 449 -10.23 -5.57 17.58
CA PRO A 449 -11.01 -5.72 18.80
C PRO A 449 -10.14 -6.15 19.99
N GLU A 450 -10.46 -5.61 21.17
CA GLU A 450 -9.75 -5.95 22.38
C GLU A 450 -10.01 -7.40 22.78
N ARG A 451 -9.00 -8.03 23.38
CA ARG A 451 -9.09 -9.40 23.87
C ARG A 451 -10.02 -9.45 25.07
N ASP A 452 -11.25 -9.92 24.89
CA ASP A 452 -12.21 -10.14 25.98
C ASP A 452 -12.68 -11.59 26.04
N SER A 453 -12.21 -12.35 27.02
CA SER A 453 -12.60 -13.74 27.25
C SER A 453 -14.02 -13.91 27.79
N TYR A 454 -14.64 -12.84 28.29
CA TYR A 454 -16.01 -12.87 28.83
C TYR A 454 -17.07 -12.56 27.77
N ASN A 455 -16.70 -11.88 26.68
CA ASN A 455 -17.59 -11.48 25.60
C ASN A 455 -17.08 -11.93 24.22
N ALA A 456 -16.61 -13.17 24.12
CA ALA A 456 -16.20 -13.75 22.84
C ALA A 456 -17.36 -13.75 21.85
N GLN A 457 -17.12 -13.21 20.65
CA GLN A 457 -18.13 -13.15 19.58
C GLN A 457 -18.29 -14.49 18.86
N ILE A 458 -17.23 -15.31 18.90
CA ILE A 458 -17.11 -16.56 18.17
C ILE A 458 -16.75 -17.68 19.14
N TYR A 459 -17.47 -18.79 19.07
CA TYR A 459 -17.19 -20.02 19.83
C TYR A 459 -16.90 -21.15 18.85
N ILE A 460 -15.77 -21.83 19.05
CA ILE A 460 -15.38 -23.01 18.26
C ILE A 460 -15.44 -24.22 19.18
N LYS A 461 -16.30 -25.19 18.85
CA LYS A 461 -16.51 -26.41 19.64
C LYS A 461 -15.55 -27.52 19.25
N ARG A 462 -15.44 -28.54 20.12
CA ARG A 462 -14.62 -29.74 19.90
C ARG A 462 -14.99 -30.54 18.63
N ASP A 463 -16.24 -30.45 18.19
CA ASP A 463 -16.73 -31.10 16.96
C ASP A 463 -16.46 -30.29 15.69
N GLY A 464 -15.83 -29.11 15.81
CA GLY A 464 -15.56 -28.19 14.71
C GLY A 464 -16.71 -27.24 14.37
N ALA A 465 -17.84 -27.29 15.10
CA ALA A 465 -18.93 -26.35 14.91
C ALA A 465 -18.53 -24.95 15.37
N VAL A 466 -18.91 -23.94 14.59
CA VAL A 466 -18.68 -22.53 14.89
C VAL A 466 -20.02 -21.87 15.19
N GLU A 467 -20.10 -21.25 16.36
CA GLU A 467 -21.29 -20.56 16.84
C GLU A 467 -20.95 -19.10 17.13
N ASN A 468 -21.92 -18.22 16.88
CA ASN A 468 -21.86 -16.86 17.39
C ASN A 468 -22.22 -16.81 18.88
N GLN A 469 -22.21 -15.63 19.49
CA GLN A 469 -22.60 -15.44 20.90
C GLN A 469 -24.03 -15.87 21.25
N TRP A 470 -24.91 -16.07 20.25
CA TRP A 470 -26.28 -16.54 20.44
C TRP A 470 -26.47 -18.04 20.12
N GLY A 471 -25.40 -18.76 19.75
CA GLY A 471 -25.46 -20.18 19.43
C GLY A 471 -25.96 -20.52 18.02
N ASP A 472 -25.90 -19.59 17.05
CA ASP A 472 -26.32 -19.89 15.66
C ASP A 472 -25.30 -20.82 14.97
N PRO A 473 -25.67 -22.07 14.61
CA PRO A 473 -24.75 -23.01 13.97
C PRO A 473 -24.43 -22.66 12.51
N TYR A 474 -25.20 -21.78 11.87
CA TYR A 474 -24.96 -21.38 10.47
C TYR A 474 -23.92 -20.28 10.33
N TYR A 475 -23.38 -19.78 11.44
CA TYR A 475 -22.41 -18.70 11.45
C TYR A 475 -21.10 -19.06 10.74
N ALA A 476 -20.73 -20.34 10.70
CA ALA A 476 -19.56 -20.86 9.98
C ALA A 476 -19.52 -20.45 8.50
N ALA A 477 -20.67 -20.44 7.82
CA ALA A 477 -20.78 -20.08 6.40
C ALA A 477 -20.49 -18.59 6.15
N THR A 478 -20.59 -17.73 7.16
CA THR A 478 -20.18 -16.32 7.01
C THR A 478 -18.65 -16.16 6.97
N CYS A 479 -17.90 -17.22 7.24
CA CYS A 479 -16.44 -17.27 7.28
C CYS A 479 -15.86 -16.11 8.13
N PRO A 480 -16.20 -16.04 9.43
CA PRO A 480 -15.86 -14.91 10.27
C PRO A 480 -14.35 -14.79 10.48
N VAL A 481 -13.84 -13.55 10.45
CA VAL A 481 -12.42 -13.17 10.61
C VAL A 481 -12.30 -11.82 11.31
N GLY A 482 -11.10 -11.48 11.81
CA GLY A 482 -10.86 -10.18 12.46
C GLY A 482 -11.43 -10.06 13.87
N GLN A 483 -11.76 -11.19 14.49
CA GLN A 483 -12.37 -11.28 15.81
C GLN A 483 -11.67 -12.35 16.67
N TRP A 484 -11.82 -12.24 17.98
CA TRP A 484 -11.37 -13.24 18.93
C TRP A 484 -12.39 -14.38 19.03
N ALA A 485 -11.89 -15.62 18.91
CA ALA A 485 -12.67 -16.84 19.06
C ALA A 485 -12.24 -17.62 20.29
N LEU A 486 -13.22 -18.09 21.07
CA LEU A 486 -13.04 -18.94 22.23
C LEU A 486 -13.22 -20.41 21.86
N LEU A 487 -12.25 -21.24 22.21
CA LEU A 487 -12.32 -22.70 22.10
C LEU A 487 -13.17 -23.26 23.26
N LYS A 488 -14.38 -23.69 22.96
CA LYS A 488 -15.34 -24.22 23.94
C LYS A 488 -15.22 -25.74 24.05
N ASP A 489 -15.03 -26.23 25.28
CA ASP A 489 -14.93 -27.66 25.60
C ASP A 489 -13.77 -28.41 24.90
N VAL A 490 -12.73 -27.68 24.49
CA VAL A 490 -11.56 -28.23 23.78
C VAL A 490 -10.39 -28.49 24.74
N ILE A 491 -10.08 -27.53 25.62
CA ILE A 491 -8.93 -27.60 26.52
C ILE A 491 -9.38 -28.08 27.89
N PRO A 492 -8.85 -29.22 28.39
CA PRO A 492 -9.14 -29.68 29.75
C PRO A 492 -8.67 -28.67 30.80
N SER A 493 -9.50 -28.40 31.81
CA SER A 493 -9.20 -27.50 32.93
C SER A 493 -8.05 -27.98 33.84
N SER A 494 -7.54 -29.19 33.61
CA SER A 494 -6.44 -29.81 34.35
C SER A 494 -5.04 -29.48 33.83
N LEU A 495 -4.92 -28.75 32.71
CA LEU A 495 -3.62 -28.34 32.16
C LEU A 495 -3.08 -27.07 32.83
N ASP A 496 -1.82 -27.10 33.25
CA ASP A 496 -1.09 -25.90 33.69
C ASP A 496 -0.66 -25.08 32.47
N LEU A 497 -1.31 -23.94 32.27
CA LEU A 497 -1.07 -23.02 31.15
C LEU A 497 -0.08 -21.89 31.51
N GLY A 498 0.54 -21.91 32.70
CA GLY A 498 1.39 -20.81 33.20
C GLY A 498 2.65 -20.52 32.38
N ARG A 499 3.00 -21.39 31.42
CA ARG A 499 4.16 -21.23 30.51
C ARG A 499 3.79 -21.02 29.05
N MET A 500 2.50 -20.88 28.72
CA MET A 500 2.01 -20.72 27.36
C MET A 500 1.08 -19.51 27.27
N ALA A 501 1.02 -18.87 26.11
CA ALA A 501 -0.06 -17.92 25.82
C ALA A 501 -1.39 -18.68 25.92
N ASP A 502 -2.38 -18.10 26.58
CA ASP A 502 -3.66 -18.75 26.85
C ASP A 502 -4.28 -19.30 25.55
N PRO A 503 -4.31 -20.64 25.38
CA PRO A 503 -4.72 -21.30 24.15
C PRO A 503 -6.23 -21.36 23.99
N SER A 504 -6.99 -20.93 25.00
CA SER A 504 -8.45 -20.94 24.94
C SER A 504 -9.00 -19.87 24.01
N MET A 505 -8.24 -18.80 23.74
CA MET A 505 -8.69 -17.73 22.86
C MET A 505 -7.66 -17.38 21.80
N LEU A 506 -8.11 -17.35 20.55
CA LEU A 506 -7.28 -17.08 19.38
C LEU A 506 -7.92 -15.98 18.54
N PHE A 507 -7.09 -15.10 17.99
CA PHE A 507 -7.53 -14.13 17.00
C PHE A 507 -7.54 -14.80 15.63
N ILE A 508 -8.68 -14.81 14.96
CA ILE A 508 -8.82 -15.39 13.62
C ILE A 508 -8.31 -14.37 12.59
N GLU A 509 -7.13 -14.65 12.04
CA GLU A 509 -6.47 -13.81 11.04
C GLU A 509 -7.04 -14.08 9.65
N GLU A 510 -7.20 -15.36 9.31
CA GLU A 510 -7.76 -15.82 8.04
C GLU A 510 -8.69 -17.01 8.30
N ALA A 511 -9.62 -17.25 7.40
CA ALA A 511 -10.42 -18.47 7.40
C ALA A 511 -10.79 -18.91 5.99
N GLU A 512 -10.97 -20.22 5.80
CA GLU A 512 -11.51 -20.82 4.58
C GLU A 512 -12.70 -21.70 4.96
N TYR A 513 -13.78 -21.59 4.21
CA TYR A 513 -14.96 -22.43 4.34
C TYR A 513 -15.07 -23.32 3.10
N ASP A 514 -15.05 -24.63 3.33
CA ASP A 514 -15.30 -25.67 2.32
C ASP A 514 -16.81 -25.94 2.29
N ALA A 515 -17.45 -25.49 1.21
CA ALA A 515 -18.90 -25.55 1.05
C ALA A 515 -19.41 -26.95 0.68
N GLU A 516 -18.55 -27.83 0.16
CA GLU A 516 -18.91 -29.22 -0.12
C GLU A 516 -18.89 -30.07 1.15
N ARG A 517 -17.88 -29.83 2.00
CA ARG A 517 -17.68 -30.58 3.25
C ARG A 517 -18.39 -29.96 4.45
N ASP A 518 -18.85 -28.71 4.34
CA ASP A 518 -19.41 -27.92 5.43
C ASP A 518 -18.40 -27.75 6.58
N VAL A 519 -17.15 -27.42 6.20
CA VAL A 519 -16.01 -27.32 7.13
C VAL A 519 -15.45 -25.90 7.14
N TYR A 520 -15.37 -25.31 8.33
CA TYR A 520 -14.69 -24.04 8.57
C TYR A 520 -13.28 -24.29 9.10
N THR A 521 -12.28 -23.69 8.44
CA THR A 521 -10.87 -23.80 8.81
C THR A 521 -10.33 -22.40 9.15
N PRO A 522 -10.21 -22.04 10.45
CA PRO A 522 -9.58 -20.81 10.88
C PRO A 522 -8.05 -20.95 10.94
N TRP A 523 -7.36 -19.85 10.67
CA TRP A 523 -5.93 -19.68 10.96
C TRP A 523 -5.77 -18.58 12.01
N ALA A 524 -5.13 -18.95 13.12
CA ALA A 524 -4.84 -18.00 14.18
C ALA A 524 -3.71 -17.06 13.77
N ARG A 525 -3.67 -15.88 14.39
CA ARG A 525 -2.51 -14.98 14.27
C ARG A 525 -1.22 -15.71 14.62
N GLY A 526 -0.21 -15.57 13.75
CA GLY A 526 1.12 -16.16 13.96
C GLY A 526 1.19 -17.66 13.68
N GLN A 527 0.07 -18.30 13.31
CA GLN A 527 0.07 -19.66 12.80
C GLN A 527 0.47 -19.64 11.33
N ASP A 528 1.50 -20.41 10.98
CA ASP A 528 1.86 -20.58 9.57
C ASP A 528 0.75 -21.37 8.86
N SER A 529 0.14 -20.75 7.86
CA SER A 529 -0.68 -21.48 6.90
C SER A 529 0.25 -22.09 5.85
N ALA A 530 -0.19 -23.15 5.16
CA ALA A 530 0.56 -23.67 4.00
C ALA A 530 0.80 -22.59 2.90
N ARG A 531 0.10 -21.45 2.99
CA ARG A 531 0.21 -20.29 2.11
C ARG A 531 1.04 -19.13 2.71
N SER A 532 1.24 -19.01 4.03
CA SER A 532 2.13 -18.01 4.64
C SER A 532 3.60 -18.25 4.27
N LEU A 533 3.96 -19.52 4.04
CA LEU A 533 5.26 -19.92 3.48
C LEU A 533 5.44 -19.43 2.03
N ALA A 534 4.38 -19.41 1.22
CA ALA A 534 4.46 -18.95 -0.18
C ALA A 534 4.52 -17.43 -0.30
N SER A 535 3.82 -16.67 0.57
CA SER A 535 3.94 -15.21 0.60
C SER A 535 5.29 -14.75 1.16
N ARG A 536 5.83 -15.43 2.17
CA ARG A 536 7.18 -15.14 2.71
C ARG A 536 8.31 -15.42 1.74
N ILE A 537 8.13 -16.33 0.79
CA ILE A 537 9.13 -16.61 -0.26
C ILE A 537 9.13 -15.53 -1.35
N LEU A 538 8.04 -14.78 -1.53
CA LEU A 538 7.96 -13.65 -2.46
C LEU A 538 8.35 -12.31 -1.81
N GLU A 539 8.38 -12.23 -0.48
CA GLU A 539 8.85 -11.07 0.30
C GLU A 539 10.36 -11.16 0.67
N GLY A 540 11.10 -12.10 0.08
CA GLY A 540 12.53 -12.32 0.29
C GLY A 540 13.40 -11.74 -0.81
#